data_AF-A0A561WZG4-F1
#
_entry.id   AF-A0A561WZG4-F1
#
_cell.length_a   1.000
_cell.length_b   1.000
_cell.length_c   1.000
_cell.angle_alpha   90.00
_cell.angle_beta   90.00
_cell.angle_gamma   90.00
#
_symmetry.space_group_name_H-M   'P 1'
#
loop_
_entity.id
_entity.type
_entity.pdbx_description
1 polymer ?
#
loop_
_entity_poly.entity_id
_entity_poly.type
_entity_poly.pdbx_seq_one_letter_code
_entity_poly.pdbx_strand_id
1 'polypeptide(L)'
;MNHMHGHRHLAWHETLELHELIAFQAHALMKMKKTVGNIDCPELKRLYVETIEGVEANVRELLAFIPSAPMMEGARDEEGSETALHAGDLLSFAKTSVRNYAAAITETATPVLRKTFVNHLLKAIDTHEKAFRYMYERGFYPAYDLVQLLHHDVRRAQKALAMRYER
;
A
#
# COMPACT_ATOMS: atom_id res chain seq x y z
N MET A 1 -25.56 -11.15 -7.92
CA MET A 1 -24.42 -11.13 -8.86
C MET A 1 -24.58 -9.91 -9.72
N ASN A 2 -23.85 -8.83 -9.40
CA ASN A 2 -24.00 -7.56 -10.07
C ASN A 2 -23.27 -7.64 -11.42
N HIS A 3 -24.02 -7.55 -12.52
CA HIS A 3 -23.44 -7.50 -13.85
C HIS A 3 -22.66 -6.19 -14.00
N MET A 4 -21.33 -6.26 -13.90
CA MET A 4 -20.46 -5.18 -14.38
C MET A 4 -20.77 -5.00 -15.87
N HIS A 5 -21.20 -3.79 -16.25
CA HIS A 5 -21.64 -3.49 -17.60
C HIS A 5 -20.51 -3.77 -18.61
N GLY A 6 -20.75 -4.67 -19.57
CA GLY A 6 -20.04 -4.79 -20.85
C GLY A 6 -18.62 -5.38 -20.87
N HIS A 7 -17.91 -5.47 -19.74
CA HIS A 7 -16.49 -5.87 -19.74
C HIS A 7 -16.22 -7.10 -18.86
N ARG A 8 -15.37 -8.02 -19.35
CA ARG A 8 -15.04 -9.31 -18.71
C ARG A 8 -14.11 -9.20 -17.50
N HIS A 9 -13.50 -8.05 -17.28
CA HIS A 9 -12.52 -7.78 -16.21
C HIS A 9 -12.53 -6.27 -15.86
N LEU A 10 -11.92 -5.89 -14.74
CA LEU A 10 -11.68 -4.51 -14.32
C LEU A 10 -10.85 -3.74 -15.36
N ALA A 11 -11.04 -2.43 -15.48
CA ALA A 11 -10.15 -1.64 -16.31
C ALA A 11 -8.71 -1.70 -15.79
N TRP A 12 -7.73 -1.54 -16.68
CA TRP A 12 -6.31 -1.64 -16.31
C TRP A 12 -5.90 -0.63 -15.23
N HIS A 13 -6.40 0.61 -15.30
CA HIS A 13 -6.13 1.61 -14.27
C HIS A 13 -6.82 1.27 -12.94
N GLU A 14 -8.04 0.72 -12.95
CA GLU A 14 -8.72 0.25 -11.74
C GLU A 14 -7.96 -0.90 -11.09
N THR A 15 -7.36 -1.78 -11.89
CA THR A 15 -6.51 -2.88 -11.41
C THR A 15 -5.27 -2.33 -10.69
N LEU A 16 -4.65 -1.29 -11.24
CA LEU A 16 -3.51 -0.63 -10.60
C LEU A 16 -3.91 0.12 -9.32
N GLU A 17 -5.07 0.79 -9.29
CA GLU A 17 -5.57 1.41 -8.07
C GLU A 17 -5.93 0.37 -7.01
N LEU A 18 -6.49 -0.78 -7.41
CA LEU A 18 -6.77 -1.90 -6.52
C LEU A 18 -5.47 -2.46 -5.90
N HIS A 19 -4.42 -2.63 -6.72
CA HIS A 19 -3.07 -2.99 -6.24
C HIS A 19 -2.58 -2.02 -5.16
N GLU A 20 -2.62 -0.71 -5.45
CA GLU A 20 -2.12 0.32 -4.53
C GLU A 20 -2.88 0.30 -3.19
N LEU A 21 -4.20 0.15 -3.23
CA LEU A 21 -5.04 0.11 -2.03
C LEU A 21 -4.78 -1.15 -1.20
N ILE A 22 -4.69 -2.33 -1.82
CA ILE A 22 -4.41 -3.58 -1.11
C ILE A 22 -3.01 -3.52 -0.48
N ALA A 23 -2.00 -3.11 -1.24
CA ALA A 23 -0.63 -3.01 -0.76
C ALA A 23 -0.51 -2.04 0.43
N PHE A 24 -1.10 -0.85 0.31
CA PHE A 24 -1.10 0.16 1.38
C PHE A 24 -1.78 -0.34 2.65
N GLN A 25 -3.01 -0.88 2.54
CA GLN A 25 -3.76 -1.34 3.70
C GLN A 25 -3.14 -2.58 4.34
N ALA A 26 -2.58 -3.50 3.55
CA ALA A 26 -1.88 -4.67 4.10
C ALA A 26 -0.65 -4.26 4.92
N HIS A 27 0.18 -3.33 4.42
CA HIS A 27 1.32 -2.81 5.18
C HIS A 27 0.89 -2.11 6.48
N ALA A 28 -0.10 -1.22 6.39
CA ALA A 28 -0.64 -0.52 7.56
C ALA A 28 -1.20 -1.51 8.59
N LEU A 29 -1.95 -2.52 8.15
CA LEU A 29 -2.52 -3.56 9.01
C LEU A 29 -1.43 -4.35 9.74
N MET A 30 -0.40 -4.81 9.04
CA MET A 30 0.73 -5.51 9.66
C MET A 30 1.42 -4.64 10.71
N LYS A 31 1.63 -3.35 10.43
CA LYS A 31 2.25 -2.40 11.35
C LYS A 31 1.39 -2.16 12.60
N MET A 32 0.09 -1.93 12.43
CA MET A 32 -0.84 -1.73 13.55
C MET A 32 -0.88 -2.97 14.45
N LYS A 33 -0.98 -4.17 13.86
CA LYS A 33 -0.96 -5.44 14.59
C LYS A 33 0.34 -5.68 15.36
N LYS A 34 1.49 -5.29 14.81
CA LYS A 34 2.79 -5.31 15.52
C LYS A 34 2.86 -4.29 16.67
N THR A 35 2.14 -3.18 16.56
CA THR A 35 2.25 -2.03 17.48
C THR A 35 1.28 -2.12 18.64
N VAL A 36 0.05 -2.59 18.41
CA VAL A 36 -1.09 -2.47 19.34
C VAL A 36 -0.82 -3.06 20.72
N GLY A 37 -0.06 -4.15 20.83
CA GLY A 37 0.32 -4.75 22.12
C GLY A 37 1.10 -3.80 23.03
N ASN A 38 1.91 -2.91 22.42
CA ASN A 38 2.79 -1.96 23.11
C ASN A 38 2.11 -0.62 23.44
N ILE A 39 0.79 -0.50 23.25
CA ILE A 39 0.05 0.73 23.56
C ILE A 39 -0.48 0.64 24.99
N ASP A 40 0.07 1.49 25.86
CA ASP A 40 -0.31 1.54 27.28
C ASP A 40 -1.65 2.25 27.52
N CYS A 41 -1.97 3.28 26.72
CA CYS A 41 -3.22 4.04 26.84
C CYS A 41 -4.41 3.17 26.41
N PRO A 42 -5.35 2.81 27.32
CA PRO A 42 -6.46 1.91 26.99
C PRO A 42 -7.39 2.47 25.91
N GLU A 43 -7.63 3.78 25.90
CA GLU A 43 -8.48 4.46 24.92
C GLU A 43 -7.87 4.35 23.53
N LEU A 44 -6.56 4.60 23.41
CA LEU A 44 -5.83 4.50 22.14
C LEU A 44 -5.71 3.04 21.69
N LYS A 45 -5.48 2.09 22.60
CA LYS A 45 -5.45 0.66 22.28
C LYS A 45 -6.79 0.20 21.70
N ARG A 46 -7.91 0.60 22.32
CA ARG A 46 -9.26 0.33 21.78
C ARG A 46 -9.45 0.87 20.36
N LEU A 47 -9.04 2.12 20.12
CA LEU A 47 -9.12 2.72 18.78
C LEU A 47 -8.26 1.97 17.75
N TYR A 48 -7.06 1.52 18.14
CA TYR A 48 -6.21 0.69 17.30
C TYR A 48 -6.88 -0.64 16.95
N VAL A 49 -7.50 -1.32 17.93
CA VAL A 49 -8.23 -2.59 17.70
C VAL A 49 -9.40 -2.38 16.74
N GLU A 50 -10.23 -1.37 16.97
CA GLU A 50 -11.36 -1.03 16.07
C GLU A 50 -10.86 -0.72 14.65
N THR A 51 -9.79 0.05 14.53
CA THR A 51 -9.18 0.37 13.23
C THR A 51 -8.62 -0.87 12.54
N ILE A 52 -7.95 -1.76 13.28
CA ILE A 52 -7.45 -3.04 12.77
C ILE A 52 -8.62 -3.86 12.20
N GLU A 53 -9.71 -4.01 12.95
CA GLU A 53 -10.88 -4.76 12.52
C GLU A 53 -11.54 -4.18 11.26
N GLY A 54 -11.67 -2.85 11.20
CA GLY A 54 -12.18 -2.14 10.00
C GLY A 54 -11.27 -2.32 8.78
N VAL A 55 -9.95 -2.21 8.95
CA VAL A 55 -8.99 -2.42 7.84
C VAL A 55 -8.97 -3.90 7.41
N GLU A 56 -9.12 -4.86 8.31
CA GLU A 56 -9.28 -6.26 7.92
C GLU A 56 -10.53 -6.48 7.05
N ALA A 57 -11.65 -5.83 7.37
CA ALA A 57 -12.87 -5.89 6.57
C ALA A 57 -12.63 -5.31 5.16
N ASN A 58 -12.08 -4.10 5.08
CA ASN A 58 -11.74 -3.46 3.81
C ASN A 58 -10.81 -4.33 2.94
N VAL A 59 -9.76 -4.92 3.53
CA VAL A 59 -8.83 -5.79 2.79
C VAL A 59 -9.55 -7.02 2.24
N ARG A 60 -10.46 -7.65 3.00
CA ARG A 60 -11.25 -8.79 2.51
C ARG A 60 -12.17 -8.38 1.34
N GLU A 61 -12.78 -7.21 1.42
CA GLU A 61 -13.62 -6.68 0.34
C GLU A 61 -12.81 -6.38 -0.92
N LEU A 62 -11.63 -5.75 -0.79
CA LEU A 62 -10.74 -5.49 -1.92
C LEU A 62 -10.23 -6.79 -2.57
N LEU A 63 -9.86 -7.79 -1.76
CA LEU A 63 -9.43 -9.10 -2.28
C LEU A 63 -10.52 -9.80 -3.09
N ALA A 64 -11.80 -9.54 -2.83
CA ALA A 64 -12.90 -10.12 -3.60
C ALA A 64 -12.95 -9.61 -5.06
N PHE A 65 -12.28 -8.49 -5.37
CA PHE A 65 -12.18 -7.96 -6.72
C PHE A 65 -10.98 -8.51 -7.52
N ILE A 66 -10.00 -9.15 -6.87
CA ILE A 66 -8.81 -9.69 -7.54
C ILE A 66 -9.15 -10.71 -8.64
N PRO A 67 -10.12 -11.64 -8.49
CA PRO A 67 -10.51 -12.53 -9.59
C PRO A 67 -11.05 -11.81 -10.84
N SER A 68 -11.46 -10.54 -10.71
CA SER A 68 -11.90 -9.70 -11.82
C SER A 68 -10.75 -8.92 -12.47
N ALA A 69 -9.52 -9.01 -11.98
CA ALA A 69 -8.36 -8.40 -12.61
C ALA A 69 -7.94 -9.17 -13.88
N PRO A 70 -7.38 -8.50 -14.91
CA PRO A 70 -6.93 -9.17 -16.13
C PRO A 70 -5.80 -10.18 -15.86
N MET A 71 -5.94 -11.38 -16.41
CA MET A 71 -4.91 -12.43 -16.56
C MET A 71 -4.26 -12.95 -15.26
N MET A 72 -4.96 -13.81 -14.51
CA MET A 72 -4.37 -14.54 -13.38
C MET A 72 -4.02 -15.98 -13.78
N GLU A 73 -2.84 -16.20 -14.36
CA GLU A 73 -2.30 -17.56 -14.56
C GLU A 73 -0.84 -17.64 -14.12
N GLY A 74 -0.59 -18.49 -13.13
CA GLY A 74 0.75 -18.86 -12.67
C GLY A 74 1.46 -17.80 -11.84
N ALA A 75 1.99 -18.21 -10.68
CA ALA A 75 2.87 -17.38 -9.86
C ALA A 75 4.12 -18.16 -9.46
N ARG A 76 5.21 -17.45 -9.21
CA ARG A 76 6.37 -18.00 -8.49
C ARG A 76 6.22 -17.70 -7.00
N ASP A 77 6.59 -18.68 -6.19
CA ASP A 77 6.58 -18.56 -4.73
C ASP A 77 7.83 -17.82 -4.26
N GLU A 78 7.64 -16.59 -3.82
CA GLU A 78 8.63 -15.87 -3.02
C GLU A 78 7.94 -15.29 -1.78
N GLU A 79 8.48 -15.63 -0.62
CA GLU A 79 7.97 -15.22 0.69
C GLU A 79 8.43 -13.79 1.02
N GLY A 80 7.49 -12.93 1.42
CA GLY A 80 7.80 -11.55 1.79
C GLY A 80 8.55 -11.46 3.13
N SER A 81 9.80 -10.99 3.09
CA SER A 81 10.67 -10.74 4.24
C SER A 81 10.29 -9.46 5.01
N GLU A 82 10.76 -9.31 6.24
CA GLU A 82 10.61 -8.07 7.01
C GLU A 82 11.27 -6.86 6.31
N THR A 83 12.36 -7.10 5.59
CA THR A 83 13.00 -6.09 4.73
C THR A 83 12.05 -5.58 3.65
N ALA A 84 11.27 -6.47 3.01
CA ALA A 84 10.31 -6.07 1.98
C ALA A 84 9.18 -5.19 2.56
N LEU A 85 8.73 -5.48 3.80
CA LEU A 85 7.75 -4.65 4.52
C LEU A 85 8.29 -3.23 4.76
N HIS A 86 9.51 -3.10 5.30
CA HIS A 86 10.13 -1.79 5.56
C HIS A 86 10.40 -1.00 4.27
N ALA A 87 10.83 -1.68 3.20
CA ALA A 87 11.01 -1.03 1.91
C ALA A 87 9.67 -0.54 1.32
N GLY A 88 8.60 -1.33 1.46
CA GLY A 88 7.24 -0.96 1.07
C GLY A 88 6.70 0.25 1.84
N ASP A 89 6.96 0.32 3.15
CA ASP A 89 6.62 1.47 3.99
C ASP A 89 7.34 2.74 3.52
N LEU A 90 8.66 2.65 3.26
CA LEU A 90 9.46 3.77 2.79
C LEU A 90 8.97 4.27 1.42
N LEU A 91 8.66 3.36 0.50
CA LEU A 91 8.11 3.69 -0.81
C LEU A 91 6.75 4.39 -0.68
N SER A 92 5.86 3.87 0.17
CA SER A 92 4.51 4.42 0.40
C SER A 92 4.57 5.82 1.03
N PHE A 93 5.48 6.01 1.99
CA PHE A 93 5.76 7.31 2.60
C PHE A 93 6.24 8.33 1.56
N ALA A 94 7.21 7.96 0.70
CA ALA A 94 7.73 8.84 -0.32
C ALA A 94 6.65 9.23 -1.33
N LYS A 95 5.85 8.26 -1.80
CA LYS A 95 4.69 8.48 -2.70
C LYS A 95 3.68 9.47 -2.10
N THR A 96 3.35 9.30 -0.82
CA THR A 96 2.42 10.19 -0.10
C THR A 96 3.02 11.59 0.08
N SER A 97 4.31 11.68 0.39
CA SER A 97 5.02 12.96 0.51
C SER A 97 5.01 13.74 -0.80
N VAL A 98 5.21 13.07 -1.95
CA VAL A 98 5.09 13.68 -3.28
C VAL A 98 3.70 14.27 -3.49
N ARG A 99 2.63 13.50 -3.23
CA ARG A 99 1.23 13.97 -3.37
C ARG A 99 0.94 15.17 -2.48
N ASN A 100 1.37 15.12 -1.21
CA ASN A 100 1.14 16.17 -0.24
C ASN A 100 1.87 17.48 -0.60
N TYR A 101 3.14 17.41 -1.02
CA TYR A 101 3.86 18.60 -1.44
C TYR A 101 3.30 19.18 -2.74
N ALA A 102 2.88 18.34 -3.69
CA ALA A 102 2.24 18.81 -4.92
C ALA A 102 0.97 19.63 -4.60
N ALA A 103 0.10 19.12 -3.73
CA ALA A 103 -1.08 19.86 -3.26
C ALA A 103 -0.69 21.13 -2.48
N ALA A 104 0.26 21.06 -1.55
CA ALA A 104 0.69 22.24 -0.78
C ALA A 104 1.28 23.37 -1.65
N ILE A 105 1.91 23.01 -2.78
CA ILE A 105 2.40 23.98 -3.76
C ILE A 105 1.23 24.72 -4.42
N THR A 106 0.08 24.10 -4.70
CA THR A 106 -1.05 24.82 -5.32
C THR A 106 -1.67 25.83 -4.36
N GLU A 107 -1.65 25.55 -3.06
CA GLU A 107 -2.33 26.36 -2.04
C GLU A 107 -1.50 27.49 -1.43
N THR A 108 -0.17 27.46 -1.56
CA THR A 108 0.69 28.47 -0.92
C THR A 108 0.73 29.77 -1.72
N ALA A 109 0.53 30.93 -1.07
CA ALA A 109 0.69 32.25 -1.69
C ALA A 109 2.08 32.86 -1.46
N THR A 110 2.84 32.36 -0.49
CA THR A 110 4.12 32.93 -0.06
C THR A 110 5.28 32.41 -0.91
N PRO A 111 6.02 33.27 -1.66
CA PRO A 111 7.03 32.79 -2.63
C PRO A 111 8.17 31.96 -2.03
N VAL A 112 8.68 32.35 -0.86
CA VAL A 112 9.76 31.60 -0.20
C VAL A 112 9.28 30.22 0.29
N LEU A 113 8.02 30.14 0.74
CA LEU A 113 7.41 28.89 1.17
C LEU A 113 7.17 27.96 -0.02
N ARG A 114 6.70 28.50 -1.15
CA ARG A 114 6.59 27.78 -2.43
C ARG A 114 7.92 27.14 -2.83
N LYS A 115 9.02 27.92 -2.78
CA LYS A 115 10.36 27.41 -3.10
C LYS A 115 10.77 26.27 -2.17
N THR A 116 10.48 26.39 -0.87
CA THR A 116 10.74 25.33 0.11
C THR A 116 9.95 24.05 -0.20
N PHE A 117 8.65 24.16 -0.49
CA PHE A 117 7.83 23.00 -0.84
C PHE A 117 8.29 22.31 -2.12
N VAL A 118 8.67 23.07 -3.15
CA VAL A 118 9.27 22.51 -4.38
C VAL A 118 10.55 21.75 -4.05
N ASN A 119 11.44 22.30 -3.21
CA ASN A 119 12.65 21.60 -2.80
C ASN A 119 12.35 20.29 -2.05
N HIS A 120 11.31 20.27 -1.21
CA HIS A 120 10.92 19.07 -0.48
C HIS A 120 10.26 18.03 -1.41
N LEU A 121 9.45 18.47 -2.37
CA LEU A 121 8.89 17.61 -3.42
C LEU A 121 10.02 16.89 -4.18
N LEU A 122 11.05 17.61 -4.61
CA LEU A 122 12.19 17.01 -5.33
C LEU A 122 12.93 15.96 -4.48
N LYS A 123 13.11 16.20 -3.18
CA LYS A 123 13.69 15.21 -2.26
C LYS A 123 12.80 13.98 -2.09
N ALA A 124 11.48 14.17 -2.03
CA ALA A 124 10.52 13.06 -1.96
C ALA A 124 10.54 12.22 -3.24
N ILE A 125 10.66 12.85 -4.41
CA ILE A 125 10.82 12.15 -5.71
C ILE A 125 12.10 11.30 -5.73
N ASP A 126 13.24 11.87 -5.33
CA ASP A 126 14.52 11.14 -5.23
C ASP A 126 14.44 9.97 -4.23
N THR A 127 13.76 10.16 -3.10
CA THR A 127 13.54 9.10 -2.12
C THR A 127 12.67 7.98 -2.69
N HIS A 128 11.61 8.33 -3.42
CA HIS A 128 10.73 7.36 -4.08
C HIS A 128 11.51 6.54 -5.13
N GLU A 129 12.33 7.18 -5.97
CA GLU A 129 13.17 6.49 -6.95
C GLU A 129 14.11 5.49 -6.28
N LYS A 130 14.83 5.91 -5.24
CA LYS A 130 15.77 5.04 -4.51
C LYS A 130 15.08 3.85 -3.86
N ALA A 131 13.93 4.08 -3.21
CA ALA A 131 13.14 3.01 -2.60
C ALA A 131 12.59 2.05 -3.66
N PHE A 132 12.06 2.57 -4.76
CA PHE A 132 11.55 1.78 -5.88
C PHE A 132 12.65 0.90 -6.47
N ARG A 133 13.80 1.48 -6.80
CA ARG A 133 14.95 0.74 -7.35
C ARG A 133 15.41 -0.36 -6.39
N TYR A 134 15.54 -0.05 -5.11
CA TYR A 134 15.92 -1.03 -4.10
C TYR A 134 14.98 -2.24 -4.08
N MET A 135 13.67 -2.00 -4.15
CA MET A 135 12.65 -3.05 -4.19
C MET A 135 12.64 -3.81 -5.50
N TYR A 136 12.76 -3.11 -6.63
CA TYR A 136 12.75 -3.69 -7.97
C TYR A 136 13.96 -4.62 -8.19
N GLU A 137 15.17 -4.14 -7.88
CA GLU A 137 16.42 -4.91 -8.01
C GLU A 137 16.45 -6.19 -7.14
N ARG A 138 15.55 -6.30 -6.14
CA ARG A 138 15.43 -7.44 -5.20
C ARG A 138 14.16 -8.26 -5.40
N GLY A 139 13.38 -7.99 -6.44
CA GLY A 139 12.12 -8.72 -6.70
C GLY A 139 10.96 -8.37 -5.77
N PHE A 140 11.13 -7.43 -4.84
CA PHE A 140 10.05 -7.02 -3.92
C PHE A 140 8.93 -6.22 -4.60
N TYR A 141 9.22 -5.63 -5.76
CA TYR A 141 8.25 -4.88 -6.57
C TYR A 141 8.41 -5.25 -8.05
N PRO A 142 7.71 -6.27 -8.58
CA PRO A 142 7.81 -6.69 -9.97
C PRO A 142 7.03 -5.75 -10.91
N ALA A 143 7.54 -4.53 -11.11
CA ALA A 143 6.83 -3.43 -11.78
C ALA A 143 6.34 -3.71 -13.21
N TYR A 144 6.97 -4.67 -13.91
CA TYR A 144 6.64 -5.05 -15.29
C TYR A 144 5.89 -6.37 -15.38
N ASP A 145 5.62 -7.03 -14.25
CA ASP A 145 4.86 -8.29 -14.18
C ASP A 145 3.64 -8.07 -13.28
N LEU A 146 2.54 -7.61 -13.90
CA LEU A 146 1.29 -7.31 -13.20
C LEU A 146 0.71 -8.55 -12.51
N VAL A 147 0.87 -9.73 -13.12
CA VAL A 147 0.37 -11.00 -12.56
C VAL A 147 1.10 -11.29 -11.25
N GLN A 148 2.43 -11.21 -11.27
CA GLN A 148 3.24 -11.37 -10.08
C GLN A 148 2.94 -10.29 -9.03
N LEU A 149 2.73 -9.05 -9.45
CA LEU A 149 2.41 -7.93 -8.56
C LEU A 149 1.10 -8.19 -7.78
N LEU A 150 0.02 -8.58 -8.47
CA LEU A 150 -1.26 -8.90 -7.83
C LEU A 150 -1.17 -10.14 -6.94
N HIS A 151 -0.39 -11.16 -7.33
CA HIS A 151 -0.13 -12.30 -6.47
C HIS A 151 0.62 -11.90 -5.18
N HIS A 152 1.57 -10.97 -5.27
CA HIS A 152 2.26 -10.43 -4.10
C HIS A 152 1.28 -9.71 -3.17
N ASP A 153 0.32 -8.97 -3.72
CA ASP A 153 -0.72 -8.30 -2.93
C ASP A 153 -1.62 -9.29 -2.20
N VAL A 154 -2.12 -10.32 -2.88
CA VAL A 154 -2.95 -11.37 -2.27
C VAL A 154 -2.22 -12.04 -1.12
N ARG A 155 -0.97 -12.47 -1.33
CA ARG A 155 -0.18 -13.14 -0.29
C ARG A 155 0.07 -12.21 0.89
N ARG A 156 0.44 -10.95 0.63
CA ARG A 156 0.72 -9.98 1.70
C ARG A 156 -0.54 -9.66 2.50
N ALA A 157 -1.68 -9.46 1.83
CA ALA A 157 -2.96 -9.25 2.47
C ALA A 157 -3.38 -10.46 3.32
N GLN A 158 -3.26 -11.68 2.79
CA GLN A 158 -3.53 -12.91 3.54
C GLN A 158 -2.63 -13.04 4.78
N LYS A 159 -1.34 -12.74 4.64
CA LYS A 159 -0.40 -12.70 5.78
C LYS A 159 -0.82 -11.67 6.82
N ALA A 160 -1.18 -10.46 6.40
CA ALA A 160 -1.65 -9.40 7.28
C ALA A 160 -2.94 -9.78 8.02
N LEU A 161 -3.88 -10.44 7.34
CA LEU A 161 -5.12 -10.97 7.93
C LEU A 161 -4.83 -12.09 8.94
N ALA A 162 -3.90 -12.99 8.64
CA ALA A 162 -3.54 -14.11 9.50
C ALA A 162 -2.68 -13.72 10.73
N MET A 163 -2.02 -12.55 10.71
CA MET A 163 -1.23 -12.07 11.84
C MET A 163 -2.09 -11.91 13.09
N ARG A 164 -1.64 -12.53 14.19
CA ARG A 164 -2.20 -12.35 15.53
C ARG A 164 -1.70 -11.03 16.13
N TYR A 165 -2.49 -10.47 17.04
CA TYR A 165 -2.17 -9.27 17.80
C TYR A 165 -2.86 -9.33 19.15
N GLU A 166 -2.32 -8.60 20.13
CA GLU A 166 -2.90 -8.46 21.46
C GLU A 166 -3.98 -7.37 21.43
N ARG A 167 -5.19 -7.73 21.86
CA ARG A 167 -6.35 -6.84 21.90
C ARG A 167 -6.36 -6.01 23.16
#